data_AF-A0AAJ7SJR3-F1
#
_entry.id   AF-A0AAJ7SJR3-F1
#
_cell.length_a   1.000
_cell.length_b   1.000
_cell.length_c   1.000
_cell.angle_alpha   90.00
_cell.angle_beta   90.00
_cell.angle_gamma   90.00
#
_symmetry.space_group_name_H-M   'P 1'
#
loop_
_entity.id
_entity.type
_entity.pdbx_description
1 polymer ?
#
loop_
_entity_poly.entity_id
_entity_poly.type
_entity_poly.pdbx_seq_one_letter_code
_entity_poly.pdbx_strand_id
1 'polypeptide(L)'
;MQTRQAGPSGRQPPPITRWSALTASSMLIRSKSPKAIQRIFKTSLTKRQKLELAAMDAVWFFTLDEGEEESRGGVANGGYDDDDNNYILVQNEHFHYRFELNKKIGHGGQGVVVQCLDHKTRTMVALKILASPSK
;
A
#
# COMPACT_ATOMS: atom_id res chain seq x y z
N MET A 1 22.11 50.49 -3.83
CA MET A 1 21.89 49.24 -4.59
C MET A 1 22.55 48.10 -3.82
N GLN A 2 21.78 47.29 -3.10
CA GLN A 2 22.30 46.10 -2.39
C GLN A 2 21.69 44.85 -3.05
N THR A 3 22.56 44.03 -3.60
CA THR A 3 22.23 42.74 -4.22
C THR A 3 21.89 41.73 -3.13
N ARG A 4 20.62 41.29 -3.10
CA ARG A 4 20.21 40.11 -2.33
C ARG A 4 20.65 38.87 -3.10
N GLN A 5 21.66 38.15 -2.61
CA GLN A 5 21.92 36.78 -3.05
C GLN A 5 20.86 35.86 -2.44
N ALA A 6 20.05 35.23 -3.28
CA ALA A 6 19.20 34.12 -2.89
C ALA A 6 20.06 32.85 -2.79
N GLY A 7 20.16 32.27 -1.60
CA GLY A 7 20.80 30.97 -1.40
C GLY A 7 20.03 29.85 -2.11
N PRO A 8 20.69 28.70 -2.39
CA PRO A 8 20.06 27.62 -3.12
C PRO A 8 18.90 27.05 -2.30
N SER A 9 17.70 27.12 -2.87
CA SER A 9 16.52 26.44 -2.34
C SER A 9 16.77 24.93 -2.44
N GLY A 10 17.28 24.35 -1.36
CA GLY A 10 17.42 22.91 -1.20
C GLY A 10 16.03 22.29 -1.25
N ARG A 11 15.59 21.86 -2.43
CA ARG A 11 14.42 21.01 -2.58
C ARG A 11 14.72 19.73 -1.80
N GLN A 12 14.10 19.57 -0.62
CA GLN A 12 14.08 18.27 0.03
C GLN A 12 13.53 17.25 -0.97
N PRO A 13 14.17 16.08 -1.13
CA PRO A 13 13.61 15.03 -1.97
C PRO A 13 12.21 14.70 -1.43
N PRO A 14 11.25 14.39 -2.32
CA PRO A 14 9.91 14.02 -1.88
C PRO A 14 10.01 12.85 -0.90
N PRO A 15 9.16 12.83 0.15
CA PRO A 15 9.16 11.73 1.10
C PRO A 15 8.93 10.41 0.35
N ILE A 16 9.68 9.38 0.73
CA ILE A 16 9.47 8.04 0.18
C ILE A 16 8.11 7.56 0.68
N THR A 17 7.15 7.42 -0.23
CA THR A 17 5.79 6.95 0.08
C THR A 17 5.54 5.50 -0.29
N ARG A 18 6.47 4.88 -1.03
CA ARG A 18 6.35 3.48 -1.47
C ARG A 18 7.68 2.78 -1.60
N TRP A 19 7.65 1.45 -1.50
CA TRP A 19 8.77 0.57 -1.79
C TRP A 19 8.30 -0.64 -2.62
N SER A 20 9.12 -1.08 -3.57
CA SER A 20 8.85 -2.23 -4.43
C SER A 20 10.09 -3.11 -4.56
N ALA A 21 9.88 -4.43 -4.60
CA ALA A 21 10.89 -5.43 -4.94
C ALA A 21 11.32 -5.38 -6.41
N LEU A 22 10.50 -4.76 -7.27
CA LEU A 22 10.77 -4.54 -8.69
C LEU A 22 11.53 -3.21 -8.88
N THR A 23 12.77 -3.14 -8.38
CA THR A 23 13.58 -1.93 -8.58
C THR A 23 14.04 -1.85 -10.03
N ALA A 24 13.88 -0.67 -10.66
CA ALA A 24 14.21 -0.47 -12.08
C ALA A 24 15.66 -0.82 -12.45
N SER A 25 16.58 -0.81 -11.46
CA SER A 25 18.01 -1.06 -11.65
C SER A 25 18.44 -2.51 -11.39
N SER A 26 17.57 -3.40 -10.91
CA SER A 26 17.92 -4.79 -10.58
C SER A 26 17.07 -5.77 -11.36
N MET A 27 17.71 -6.66 -12.12
CA MET A 27 17.02 -7.82 -12.72
C MET A 27 16.59 -8.85 -11.67
N LEU A 28 17.10 -8.76 -10.44
CA LEU A 28 16.82 -9.71 -9.37
C LEU A 28 15.75 -9.16 -8.43
N ILE A 29 14.62 -9.87 -8.34
CA ILE A 29 13.52 -9.56 -7.43
C ILE A 29 13.92 -10.05 -6.03
N ARG A 30 13.96 -9.13 -5.06
CA ARG A 30 14.29 -9.45 -3.67
C ARG A 30 13.28 -8.81 -2.72
N SER A 31 12.69 -9.63 -1.86
CA SER A 31 11.88 -9.14 -0.74
C SER A 31 12.73 -8.41 0.31
N LYS A 32 12.05 -7.67 1.19
CA LYS A 32 12.61 -7.15 2.44
C LYS A 32 11.93 -7.80 3.64
N SER A 33 12.65 -7.89 4.75
CA SER A 33 12.01 -8.21 6.03
C SER A 33 11.17 -7.03 6.53
N PRO A 34 10.15 -7.26 7.38
CA PRO A 34 9.36 -6.18 7.95
C PRO A 34 10.20 -5.14 8.69
N LYS A 35 11.20 -5.60 9.46
CA LYS A 35 12.14 -4.71 10.16
C LYS A 35 12.90 -3.78 9.20
N ALA A 36 13.18 -4.23 7.97
CA ALA A 36 13.82 -3.39 6.97
C ALA A 36 12.87 -2.33 6.41
N ILE A 37 11.59 -2.67 6.19
CA ILE A 37 10.56 -1.70 5.79
C ILE A 37 10.32 -0.67 6.89
N GLN A 38 10.17 -1.12 8.15
CA GLN A 38 10.02 -0.22 9.30
C GLN A 38 11.17 0.78 9.43
N ARG A 39 12.40 0.38 9.09
CA ARG A 39 13.55 1.29 9.08
C ARG A 39 13.50 2.35 7.98
N ILE A 40 12.89 2.06 6.83
CA ILE A 40 12.73 3.00 5.72
C ILE A 40 11.68 4.06 6.07
N PHE A 41 10.56 3.64 6.67
CA PHE A 41 9.38 4.49 6.86
C PHE A 41 9.17 4.99 8.31
N LYS A 42 10.07 4.66 9.24
CA LYS A 42 10.06 4.91 10.70
C LYS A 42 8.92 5.78 11.25
N THR A 43 8.96 7.10 10.99
CA THR A 43 8.07 8.10 11.60
C THR A 43 6.72 8.22 10.92
N SER A 44 6.59 7.67 9.70
CA SER A 44 5.40 7.81 8.86
C SER A 44 4.46 6.60 8.94
N LEU A 45 4.84 5.53 9.66
CA LEU A 45 4.00 4.33 9.80
C LEU A 45 2.90 4.53 10.83
N THR A 46 1.67 4.23 10.43
CA THR A 46 0.51 4.15 11.32
C THR A 46 0.66 3.01 12.33
N LYS A 47 -0.12 3.04 13.42
CA LYS A 47 -0.15 1.95 14.41
C LYS A 47 -0.56 0.63 13.75
N ARG A 48 -1.60 0.66 12.92
CA ARG A 48 -2.05 -0.49 12.12
C ARG A 48 -0.94 -1.06 11.25
N GLN A 49 -0.27 -0.24 10.43
CA GLN A 49 0.83 -0.71 9.57
C GLN A 49 1.98 -1.35 10.36
N LYS A 50 2.30 -0.84 11.56
CA LYS A 50 3.32 -1.46 12.43
C LYS A 50 2.91 -2.85 12.88
N LEU A 51 1.65 -3.03 13.30
CA LEU A 51 1.12 -4.32 13.74
C LEU A 51 1.05 -5.33 12.59
N GLU A 52 0.53 -4.91 11.44
CA GLU A 52 0.43 -5.75 10.25
C GLU A 52 1.82 -6.18 9.73
N LEU A 53 2.77 -5.25 9.61
CA LEU A 53 4.14 -5.56 9.21
C LEU A 53 4.78 -6.58 10.17
N ALA A 54 4.51 -6.50 11.47
CA ALA A 54 5.08 -7.44 12.45
C ALA A 54 4.62 -8.90 12.22
N ALA A 55 3.48 -9.11 11.55
CA ALA A 55 2.94 -10.42 11.22
C ALA A 55 3.46 -10.99 9.88
N MET A 56 4.20 -10.22 9.09
CA MET A 56 4.68 -10.65 7.76
C MET A 56 6.05 -11.34 7.84
N ASP A 57 6.26 -12.37 7.02
CA ASP A 57 7.59 -12.98 6.86
C ASP A 57 8.46 -12.19 5.87
N ALA A 58 7.83 -11.66 4.81
CA ALA A 58 8.49 -10.96 3.72
C ALA A 58 7.57 -9.91 3.09
N VAL A 59 8.15 -8.77 2.73
CA VAL A 59 7.48 -7.67 2.03
C VAL A 59 8.04 -7.58 0.61
N TRP A 60 7.15 -7.55 -0.38
CA TRP A 60 7.47 -7.41 -1.81
C TRP A 60 7.00 -6.07 -2.36
N PHE A 61 5.96 -5.48 -1.77
CA PHE A 61 5.46 -4.16 -2.11
C PHE A 61 4.89 -3.49 -0.87
N PHE A 62 5.08 -2.18 -0.74
CA PHE A 62 4.62 -1.39 0.39
C PHE A 62 4.26 0.02 -0.06
N THR A 63 3.16 0.55 0.46
CA THR A 63 2.81 1.97 0.37
C THR A 63 2.50 2.50 1.76
N LEU A 64 2.84 3.76 2.02
CA LEU A 64 2.34 4.48 3.17
C LEU A 64 0.84 4.71 3.00
N ASP A 65 0.11 4.66 4.11
CA ASP A 65 -1.27 5.12 4.13
C ASP A 65 -1.27 6.65 4.22
N GLU A 66 -2.23 7.28 3.57
CA GLU A 66 -2.44 8.72 3.69
C GLU A 66 -3.30 8.99 4.94
N GLY A 67 -2.72 9.61 5.97
CA GLY A 67 -3.44 10.01 7.20
C GLY A 67 -3.38 9.00 8.36
N GLU A 68 -3.75 9.48 9.56
CA GLU A 68 -3.90 8.63 10.74
C GLU A 68 -5.26 7.94 10.70
N GLU A 69 -5.29 6.64 10.38
CA GLU A 69 -6.42 5.74 10.67
C GLU A 69 -7.83 6.27 10.27
N GLU A 70 -7.95 7.10 9.24
CA GLU A 70 -9.27 7.51 8.78
C GLU A 70 -9.95 6.32 8.09
N SER A 71 -11.09 5.93 8.64
CA SER A 71 -12.07 5.06 8.01
C SER A 71 -12.18 5.39 6.51
N ARG A 72 -12.26 4.39 5.64
CA ARG A 72 -12.48 4.59 4.20
C ARG A 72 -13.93 5.02 3.87
N GLY A 73 -14.66 5.51 4.87
CA GLY A 73 -16.08 5.83 4.80
C GLY A 73 -17.00 4.61 4.94
N GLY A 74 -16.44 3.43 5.23
CA GLY A 74 -17.21 2.20 5.41
C GLY A 74 -17.96 2.14 6.73
N VAL A 75 -18.98 1.28 6.79
CA VAL A 75 -19.81 1.05 7.99
C VAL A 75 -19.36 -0.15 8.82
N ALA A 76 -18.51 -1.00 8.25
CA ALA A 76 -18.02 -2.24 8.88
C ALA A 76 -16.49 -2.37 8.77
N ASN A 77 -15.94 -3.38 9.47
CA ASN A 77 -14.51 -3.71 9.46
C ASN A 77 -13.59 -2.51 9.77
N GLY A 78 -13.96 -1.67 10.75
CA GLY A 78 -13.19 -0.46 11.08
C GLY A 78 -13.19 0.61 9.97
N GLY A 79 -14.20 0.59 9.10
CA GLY A 79 -14.35 1.55 8.01
C GLY A 79 -13.84 1.07 6.65
N TYR A 80 -13.40 -0.19 6.53
CA TYR A 80 -12.85 -0.75 5.29
C TYR A 80 -13.88 -1.46 4.42
N ASP A 81 -15.05 -1.79 4.98
CA ASP A 81 -16.09 -2.50 4.26
C ASP A 81 -17.33 -1.60 4.07
N ASP A 82 -17.95 -1.66 2.90
CA ASP A 82 -19.19 -0.96 2.57
C ASP A 82 -20.43 -1.64 3.18
N ASP A 83 -21.62 -1.09 2.91
CA ASP A 83 -22.90 -1.61 3.42
C ASP A 83 -23.19 -3.05 2.96
N ASP A 84 -22.60 -3.48 1.84
CA ASP A 84 -22.70 -4.83 1.29
C ASP A 84 -21.59 -5.77 1.80
N ASN A 85 -20.81 -5.35 2.80
CA ASN A 85 -19.64 -6.04 3.34
C ASN A 85 -18.51 -6.28 2.32
N ASN A 86 -18.50 -5.54 1.21
CA ASN A 86 -17.40 -5.59 0.26
C ASN A 86 -16.28 -4.65 0.72
N TYR A 87 -15.04 -5.08 0.49
CA TYR A 87 -13.88 -4.23 0.75
C TYR A 87 -13.86 -2.99 -0.15
N ILE A 88 -13.73 -1.82 0.45
CA ILE A 88 -13.65 -0.52 -0.22
C ILE A 88 -12.25 -0.34 -0.79
N LEU A 89 -12.12 -0.37 -2.11
CA LEU A 89 -10.85 -0.23 -2.82
C LEU A 89 -10.38 1.23 -2.87
N VAL A 90 -9.08 1.44 -2.66
CA VAL A 90 -8.40 2.73 -2.78
C VAL A 90 -7.28 2.63 -3.82
N GLN A 91 -7.16 3.64 -4.67
CA GLN A 91 -6.15 3.64 -5.72
C GLN A 91 -4.72 3.58 -5.12
N ASN A 92 -3.82 2.87 -5.81
CA ASN A 92 -2.41 2.69 -5.42
C ASN A 92 -2.20 1.96 -4.08
N GLU A 93 -3.21 1.26 -3.56
CA GLU A 93 -3.04 0.43 -2.36
C GLU A 93 -2.33 -0.90 -2.65
N HIS A 94 -2.00 -1.61 -1.57
CA HIS A 94 -1.38 -2.91 -1.63
C HIS A 94 -2.15 -3.96 -0.85
N PHE A 95 -2.12 -5.20 -1.33
CA PHE A 95 -2.66 -6.36 -0.62
C PHE A 95 -1.54 -7.27 -0.14
N HIS A 96 -1.62 -7.68 1.13
CA HIS A 96 -0.72 -8.64 1.75
C HIS A 96 0.77 -8.31 1.54
N TYR A 97 1.09 -7.01 1.50
CA TYR A 97 2.46 -6.51 1.29
C TYR A 97 3.15 -7.09 0.03
N ARG A 98 2.38 -7.43 -1.01
CA ARG A 98 2.86 -8.08 -2.22
C ARG A 98 2.22 -7.62 -3.51
N PHE A 99 0.91 -7.41 -3.51
CA PHE A 99 0.17 -7.12 -4.72
C PHE A 99 -0.17 -5.65 -4.77
N GLU A 100 0.08 -4.99 -5.91
CA GLU A 100 -0.30 -3.60 -6.16
C GLU A 100 -1.60 -3.56 -6.95
N LEU A 101 -2.59 -2.82 -6.47
CA LEU A 101 -3.85 -2.65 -7.18
C LEU A 101 -3.61 -1.95 -8.53
N ASN A 102 -4.05 -2.57 -9.64
CA ASN A 102 -4.09 -1.94 -10.95
C ASN A 102 -5.50 -1.40 -11.26
N LYS A 103 -6.50 -2.27 -11.26
CA LYS A 103 -7.90 -1.88 -11.49
C LYS A 103 -8.89 -2.92 -10.97
N LYS A 104 -10.11 -2.47 -10.66
CA LYS A 104 -11.27 -3.37 -10.48
C LYS A 104 -11.63 -4.00 -11.83
N ILE A 105 -11.89 -5.31 -11.83
CA ILE A 105 -12.26 -6.07 -13.02
C ILE A 105 -13.58 -6.83 -12.86
N GLY A 106 -14.15 -6.89 -11.65
CA GLY A 106 -15.48 -7.47 -11.42
C GLY A 106 -16.03 -7.16 -10.03
N HIS A 107 -17.34 -7.33 -9.88
CA HIS A 107 -18.06 -7.31 -8.60
C HIS A 107 -19.27 -8.24 -8.66
N GLY A 108 -19.69 -8.77 -7.52
CA GLY A 108 -20.90 -9.57 -7.38
C GLY A 108 -21.15 -9.92 -5.91
N GLY A 109 -22.20 -10.68 -5.62
CA GLY A 109 -22.59 -10.99 -4.23
C GLY A 109 -21.55 -11.77 -3.40
N GLN A 110 -20.46 -12.24 -4.00
CA GLN A 110 -19.37 -12.92 -3.29
C GLN A 110 -18.17 -12.01 -3.03
N GLY A 111 -18.24 -10.72 -3.37
CA GLY A 111 -17.13 -9.78 -3.22
C GLY A 111 -16.72 -9.08 -4.50
N VAL A 112 -15.47 -8.59 -4.50
CA VAL A 112 -14.87 -7.84 -5.60
C VAL A 112 -13.70 -8.59 -6.21
N VAL A 113 -13.48 -8.41 -7.50
CA VAL A 113 -12.32 -8.96 -8.21
C VAL A 113 -11.51 -7.81 -8.78
N VAL A 114 -10.21 -7.83 -8.50
CA VAL A 114 -9.25 -6.81 -8.92
C VAL A 114 -8.12 -7.44 -9.73
N GLN A 115 -7.64 -6.71 -10.73
CA GLN A 115 -6.37 -7.00 -11.37
C GLN A 115 -5.27 -6.33 -10.56
N CYS A 116 -4.23 -7.08 -10.22
CA CYS A 116 -3.07 -6.58 -9.47
C CYS A 116 -1.75 -6.98 -10.14
N LEU A 117 -0.70 -6.19 -9.91
CA LEU A 117 0.68 -6.58 -10.20
C LEU A 117 1.24 -7.37 -9.00
N ASP A 118 1.68 -8.61 -9.23
CA ASP A 118 2.42 -9.39 -8.23
C ASP A 118 3.90 -9.02 -8.23
N HIS A 119 4.37 -8.35 -7.19
CA HIS A 119 5.77 -7.90 -7.09
C HIS A 119 6.77 -9.04 -6.81
N LYS A 120 6.29 -10.25 -6.46
CA LYS A 120 7.15 -11.43 -6.30
C LYS A 120 7.50 -12.08 -7.63
N THR A 121 6.53 -12.17 -8.54
CA THR A 121 6.66 -12.88 -9.82
C THR A 121 6.74 -11.96 -11.03
N ARG A 122 6.45 -10.66 -10.85
CA ARG A 122 6.36 -9.65 -11.91
C ARG A 122 5.27 -9.99 -12.95
N THR A 123 4.14 -10.51 -12.50
CA THR A 123 3.02 -10.90 -13.38
C THR A 123 1.73 -10.21 -12.97
N MET A 124 0.86 -9.93 -13.94
CA MET A 124 -0.51 -9.48 -13.66
C MET A 124 -1.36 -10.68 -13.22
N VAL A 125 -2.08 -10.52 -12.12
CA VAL A 125 -2.96 -11.56 -11.55
C VAL A 125 -4.34 -10.99 -11.25
N ALA A 126 -5.33 -11.87 -11.12
CA ALA A 126 -6.63 -11.51 -10.57
C ALA A 126 -6.67 -11.93 -9.09
N LEU A 127 -7.03 -11.01 -8.20
CA LEU A 127 -7.33 -11.30 -6.80
C LEU A 127 -8.84 -11.18 -6.58
N LYS A 128 -9.43 -12.20 -5.98
CA LYS A 128 -10.82 -12.18 -5.50
C LYS A 128 -10.80 -11.87 -4.01
N ILE A 129 -11.37 -10.73 -3.65
CA ILE A 129 -11.56 -10.31 -2.27
C ILE A 129 -12.99 -10.66 -1.90
N LEU A 130 -13.14 -11.63 -1.00
CA LEU A 130 -14.46 -12.08 -0.56
C LEU A 130 -15.08 -11.05 0.37
N ALA A 131 -16.39 -10.84 0.25
CA ALA A 131 -17.13 -10.03 1.20
C ALA A 131 -16.99 -10.62 2.61
N SER A 132 -16.87 -9.75 3.62
CA SER A 132 -16.85 -10.18 5.01
C SER A 132 -18.17 -10.86 5.38
N PRO A 133 -18.16 -11.88 6.25
CA PRO A 133 -19.40 -12.47 6.72
C PRO A 133 -20.26 -11.41 7.42
N SER A 134 -21.55 -11.35 7.06
CA SER A 134 -22.53 -10.61 7.83
C SER A 134 -22.56 -11.15 9.26
N LYS A 135 -22.51 -10.26 10.26
CA LYS A 135 -22.61 -10.63 11.67
C LYS A 135 -23.94 -11.28 12.02
#